data_AF-A0A1T5DGZ5-F1
#
_entry.id   AF-A0A1T5DGZ5-F1
#
_cell.length_a   1.000
_cell.length_b   1.000
_cell.length_c   1.000
_cell.angle_alpha   90.00
_cell.angle_beta   90.00
_cell.angle_gamma   90.00
#
_symmetry.space_group_name_H-M   'P 1'
#
loop_
_entity.id
_entity.type
_entity.pdbx_description
1 polymer ?
#
loop_
_entity_poly.entity_id
_entity_poly.type
_entity_poly.pdbx_seq_one_letter_code
_entity_poly.pdbx_strand_id
1 'polypeptide(L)'
;MIKKTLLILSLIIFGHSYFAQTKPTGNDELDYILYYKRLVDAADSIKTHKKTVEFDSKKLFEETKKLDKENYPGAYIAKANDYYKKGKYNESGFLYYLTQLRAADFNASTLGHFNNDETANMLEESSYLFLSADVANYHRVLKMAIDYYEKEPYTYLVKYDKTYKKQPVVERYCELLELLETKDPKVIAEIQDGRQEMIKRINEYYEASKSAFEK
;
A
#
# COMPACT_ATOMS: atom_id res chain seq x y z
N MET A 1 -12.20 23.71 -13.02
CA MET A 1 -12.62 22.34 -12.65
C MET A 1 -11.56 21.26 -12.89
N ILE A 2 -10.49 21.53 -13.64
CA ILE A 2 -9.39 20.58 -13.97
C ILE A 2 -8.40 20.32 -12.80
N LYS A 3 -8.36 21.22 -11.80
CA LYS A 3 -7.37 21.16 -10.71
C LYS A 3 -7.57 20.02 -9.68
N LYS A 4 -8.78 19.47 -9.52
CA LYS A 4 -9.03 18.37 -8.57
C LYS A 4 -8.65 16.99 -9.15
N THR A 5 -8.85 16.78 -10.45
CA THR A 5 -8.53 15.52 -11.16
C THR A 5 -7.02 15.24 -11.21
N LEU A 6 -6.18 16.28 -11.36
CA LEU A 6 -4.72 16.10 -11.30
C LEU A 6 -4.24 15.70 -9.89
N LEU A 7 -4.98 16.11 -8.86
CA LEU A 7 -4.60 15.93 -7.45
C LEU A 7 -4.69 14.47 -7.03
N ILE A 8 -5.67 13.70 -7.51
CA ILE A 8 -5.88 12.30 -7.08
C ILE A 8 -4.77 11.40 -7.61
N LEU A 9 -4.45 11.52 -8.90
CA LEU A 9 -3.30 10.84 -9.50
C LEU A 9 -1.96 11.31 -8.91
N SER A 10 -1.84 12.59 -8.55
CA SER A 10 -0.68 13.13 -7.83
C SER A 10 -0.72 12.92 -6.32
N LEU A 11 -1.74 12.28 -5.75
CA LEU A 11 -1.79 11.82 -4.37
C LEU A 11 -1.54 10.32 -4.29
N ILE A 12 -1.90 9.60 -5.36
CA ILE A 12 -1.57 8.20 -5.62
C ILE A 12 -0.13 8.06 -6.15
N ILE A 13 0.58 9.17 -6.43
CA ILE A 13 1.95 9.27 -7.00
C ILE A 13 2.63 7.90 -7.14
N PHE A 14 2.41 7.23 -8.27
CA PHE A 14 3.31 6.19 -8.74
C PHE A 14 4.60 6.88 -9.20
N GLY A 15 5.32 7.51 -8.28
CA GLY A 15 6.50 8.32 -8.60
C GLY A 15 7.57 7.48 -9.26
N HIS A 16 7.53 6.18 -9.01
CA HIS A 16 8.40 5.16 -9.58
C HIS A 16 7.53 3.92 -9.70
N SER A 17 6.74 3.77 -10.77
CA SER A 17 6.15 2.45 -11.05
C SER A 17 7.32 1.46 -11.09
N TYR A 18 7.42 0.56 -10.11
CA TYR A 18 8.49 -0.42 -10.02
C TYR A 18 8.49 -1.27 -11.30
N PHE A 19 7.29 -1.60 -11.78
CA PHE A 19 7.06 -2.19 -13.10
C PHE A 19 7.65 -1.42 -14.29
N ALA A 20 7.72 -0.08 -14.23
CA ALA A 20 8.27 0.72 -15.33
C ALA A 20 9.79 0.86 -15.28
N GLN A 21 10.43 0.52 -14.15
CA GLN A 21 11.86 0.78 -13.91
C GLN A 21 12.72 -0.49 -13.87
N THR A 22 12.17 -1.62 -13.46
CA THR A 22 12.91 -2.88 -13.46
C THR A 22 12.64 -3.63 -14.75
N LYS A 23 13.64 -3.73 -15.64
CA LYS A 23 13.72 -4.84 -16.60
C LYS A 23 14.33 -6.03 -15.84
N PRO A 24 13.57 -7.00 -15.35
CA PRO A 24 14.15 -8.13 -14.65
C PRO A 24 14.69 -9.08 -15.71
N THR A 25 15.93 -9.53 -15.57
CA THR A 25 16.52 -10.52 -16.48
C THR A 25 16.37 -11.91 -15.86
N GLY A 26 15.46 -12.76 -16.36
CA GLY A 26 15.38 -14.19 -16.00
C GLY A 26 14.05 -14.67 -15.38
N ASN A 27 14.07 -15.87 -14.78
CA ASN A 27 12.89 -16.57 -14.22
C ASN A 27 12.13 -15.79 -13.13
N ASP A 28 12.80 -14.86 -12.45
CA ASP A 28 12.20 -14.04 -11.40
C ASP A 28 11.08 -13.13 -11.94
N GLU A 29 11.15 -12.70 -13.21
CA GLU A 29 10.13 -11.85 -13.86
C GLU A 29 8.76 -12.54 -13.92
N LEU A 30 8.74 -13.83 -14.27
CA LEU A 30 7.50 -14.59 -14.40
C LEU A 30 6.84 -14.79 -13.04
N ASP A 31 7.62 -15.09 -11.99
CA ASP A 31 7.09 -15.26 -10.64
C ASP A 31 6.47 -13.96 -10.12
N TYR A 32 7.14 -12.81 -10.31
CA TYR A 32 6.58 -11.51 -9.95
C TYR A 32 5.28 -11.20 -10.70
N ILE A 33 5.23 -11.37 -12.02
CA ILE A 33 4.02 -11.13 -12.81
C ILE A 33 2.88 -12.07 -12.36
N LEU A 34 3.18 -13.34 -12.08
CA LEU A 34 2.21 -14.29 -11.56
C LEU A 34 1.68 -13.90 -10.18
N TYR A 35 2.49 -13.30 -9.31
CA TYR A 35 2.01 -12.72 -8.04
C TYR A 35 0.98 -11.61 -8.27
N TYR A 36 1.26 -10.66 -9.15
CA TYR A 36 0.31 -9.58 -9.47
C TYR A 36 -0.97 -10.10 -10.14
N LYS A 37 -0.90 -11.12 -11.00
CA LYS A 37 -2.11 -11.74 -11.57
C LYS A 37 -2.98 -12.39 -10.49
N ARG A 38 -2.39 -13.17 -9.57
CA ARG A 38 -3.10 -13.77 -8.43
C ARG A 38 -3.74 -12.69 -7.53
N LEU A 39 -3.06 -11.56 -7.35
CA LEU A 39 -3.58 -10.42 -6.62
C LEU A 39 -4.82 -9.81 -7.29
N VAL A 40 -4.78 -9.62 -8.62
CA VAL A 40 -5.93 -9.14 -9.40
C VAL A 40 -7.12 -10.09 -9.28
N ASP A 41 -6.88 -11.39 -9.45
CA ASP A 41 -7.92 -12.42 -9.32
C ASP A 41 -8.56 -12.41 -7.93
N ALA A 42 -7.74 -12.29 -6.88
CA ALA A 42 -8.23 -12.18 -5.50
C ALA A 42 -9.08 -10.91 -5.29
N ALA A 43 -8.61 -9.76 -5.79
CA ALA A 43 -9.31 -8.49 -5.69
C ALA A 43 -10.66 -8.50 -6.43
N ASP A 44 -10.70 -9.05 -7.65
CA ASP A 44 -11.93 -9.14 -8.46
C ASP A 44 -12.92 -10.15 -7.87
N SER A 45 -12.43 -11.22 -7.24
CA SER A 45 -13.27 -12.17 -6.51
C SER A 45 -14.00 -11.50 -5.34
N ILE A 46 -13.31 -10.66 -4.57
CA ILE A 46 -13.91 -9.91 -3.44
C ILE A 46 -15.02 -9.00 -3.93
N LYS A 47 -14.76 -8.23 -5.00
CA LYS A 47 -15.73 -7.34 -5.63
C LYS A 47 -16.97 -8.09 -6.10
N THR A 48 -16.77 -9.21 -6.81
CA THR A 48 -17.86 -10.01 -7.40
C THR A 48 -18.76 -10.63 -6.34
N HIS A 49 -18.17 -11.15 -5.25
CA HIS A 49 -18.92 -11.82 -4.20
C HIS A 49 -19.49 -10.88 -3.13
N LYS A 50 -19.23 -9.57 -3.22
CA LYS A 50 -19.55 -8.55 -2.20
C LYS A 50 -19.16 -8.99 -0.78
N LYS A 51 -18.12 -9.83 -0.67
CA LYS A 51 -17.64 -10.29 0.63
C LYS A 51 -16.79 -9.18 1.19
N THR A 52 -17.25 -8.52 2.22
CA THR A 52 -16.34 -7.73 3.04
C THR A 52 -15.28 -8.69 3.55
N VAL A 53 -14.02 -8.51 3.13
CA VAL A 53 -12.92 -9.30 3.69
C VAL A 53 -12.68 -8.78 5.09
N GLU A 54 -13.38 -9.39 6.03
CA GLU A 54 -13.10 -9.23 7.45
C GLU A 54 -11.69 -9.74 7.71
N PHE A 55 -10.91 -8.94 8.42
CA PHE A 55 -9.63 -9.34 8.97
C PHE A 55 -9.69 -9.14 10.48
N ASP A 56 -8.99 -10.00 11.21
CA ASP A 56 -8.92 -9.95 12.67
C ASP A 56 -8.08 -8.75 13.11
N SER A 57 -8.74 -7.60 13.26
CA SER A 57 -8.10 -6.34 13.65
C SER A 57 -7.43 -6.42 15.01
N LYS A 58 -7.96 -7.23 15.94
CA LYS A 58 -7.36 -7.43 17.26
C LYS A 58 -6.02 -8.11 17.13
N LYS A 59 -5.96 -9.26 16.44
CA LYS A 59 -4.71 -9.97 16.21
C LYS A 59 -3.73 -9.13 15.40
N LEU A 60 -4.21 -8.42 14.39
CA LEU A 60 -3.39 -7.51 13.60
C LEU A 60 -2.70 -6.47 14.50
N PHE A 61 -3.46 -5.77 15.35
CA PHE A 61 -2.91 -4.77 16.27
C PHE A 61 -1.93 -5.35 17.29
N GLU A 62 -2.21 -6.55 17.82
CA GLU A 62 -1.28 -7.25 18.71
C GLU A 62 0.04 -7.58 18.03
N GLU A 63 0.01 -7.98 16.75
CA GLU A 63 1.22 -8.20 15.96
C GLU A 63 1.93 -6.87 15.64
N THR A 64 1.18 -5.83 15.27
CA THR A 64 1.71 -4.49 14.95
C THR A 64 2.49 -3.89 16.12
N LYS A 65 1.98 -3.99 17.36
CA LYS A 65 2.68 -3.49 18.56
C LYS A 65 4.05 -4.13 18.79
N LYS A 66 4.28 -5.36 18.31
CA LYS A 66 5.56 -6.05 18.49
C LYS A 66 6.64 -5.48 17.56
N LEU A 67 6.24 -5.01 16.38
CA LEU A 67 7.13 -4.46 15.36
C LEU A 67 7.82 -3.16 15.82
N ASP A 68 7.22 -2.43 16.77
CA ASP A 68 7.80 -1.21 17.36
C ASP A 68 9.14 -1.43 18.06
N LYS A 69 9.46 -2.67 18.43
CA LYS A 69 10.70 -3.01 19.14
C LYS A 69 11.81 -3.50 18.21
N GLU A 70 11.55 -3.55 16.91
CA GLU A 70 12.42 -4.12 15.89
C GLU A 70 13.10 -3.01 15.05
N ASN A 71 13.54 -3.34 13.83
CA ASN A 71 14.15 -2.42 12.87
C ASN A 71 13.10 -1.41 12.34
N TYR A 72 13.00 -0.23 12.96
CA TYR A 72 11.95 0.73 12.66
C TYR A 72 12.30 1.68 11.49
N PRO A 73 11.39 1.94 10.52
CA PRO A 73 10.10 1.31 10.28
C PRO A 73 10.17 0.04 9.39
N GLY A 74 11.36 -0.43 8.98
CA GLY A 74 11.54 -1.55 8.04
C GLY A 74 10.86 -2.88 8.45
N ALA A 75 10.72 -3.15 9.74
CA ALA A 75 10.01 -4.33 10.25
C ALA A 75 8.54 -4.37 9.80
N TYR A 76 7.92 -3.20 9.62
CA TYR A 76 6.55 -3.09 9.12
C TYR A 76 6.44 -3.48 7.65
N ILE A 77 7.41 -3.08 6.81
CA ILE A 77 7.51 -3.50 5.41
C ILE A 77 7.71 -5.02 5.30
N ALA A 78 8.64 -5.57 6.09
CA ALA A 78 8.88 -7.01 6.11
C ALA A 78 7.62 -7.80 6.47
N LYS A 79 6.88 -7.34 7.48
CA LYS A 79 5.63 -7.97 7.91
C LYS A 79 4.48 -7.77 6.90
N ALA A 80 4.40 -6.61 6.26
CA ALA A 80 3.45 -6.38 5.17
C ALA A 80 3.71 -7.37 4.02
N ASN A 81 4.97 -7.57 3.62
CA ASN A 81 5.34 -8.56 2.60
C ASN A 81 5.01 -10.00 3.02
N ASP A 82 5.21 -10.37 4.29
CA ASP A 82 4.79 -11.68 4.81
C ASP A 82 3.28 -11.89 4.66
N TYR A 83 2.47 -10.87 4.98
CA TYR A 83 1.02 -10.93 4.78
C TYR A 83 0.63 -10.98 3.31
N TYR A 84 1.28 -10.18 2.47
CA TYR A 84 1.08 -10.21 1.02
C TYR A 84 1.28 -11.61 0.45
N LYS A 85 2.41 -12.26 0.76
CA LYS A 85 2.74 -13.62 0.32
C LYS A 85 1.75 -14.68 0.82
N LYS A 86 1.08 -14.43 1.94
CA LYS A 86 0.04 -15.29 2.52
C LYS A 86 -1.38 -14.98 2.03
N GLY A 87 -1.55 -14.06 1.08
CA GLY A 87 -2.86 -13.65 0.58
C GLY A 87 -3.66 -12.77 1.55
N LYS A 88 -3.02 -12.25 2.61
CA LYS A 88 -3.63 -11.38 3.62
C LYS A 88 -3.50 -9.91 3.21
N TYR A 89 -4.14 -9.57 2.10
CA TYR A 89 -3.89 -8.32 1.41
C TYR A 89 -4.41 -7.07 2.17
N ASN A 90 -5.47 -7.21 2.96
CA ASN A 90 -5.93 -6.10 3.82
C ASN A 90 -4.94 -5.79 4.94
N GLU A 91 -4.42 -6.82 5.61
CA GLU A 91 -3.41 -6.67 6.66
C GLU A 91 -2.09 -6.15 6.09
N SER A 92 -1.72 -6.60 4.89
CA SER A 92 -0.60 -6.07 4.13
C SER A 92 -0.78 -4.58 3.83
N GLY A 93 -1.93 -4.19 3.27
CA GLY A 93 -2.23 -2.79 2.96
C GLY A 93 -2.25 -1.89 4.20
N PHE A 94 -2.83 -2.37 5.31
CA PHE A 94 -2.79 -1.66 6.59
C PHE A 94 -1.36 -1.39 7.05
N LEU A 95 -0.51 -2.42 7.07
CA LEU A 95 0.88 -2.26 7.50
C LEU A 95 1.68 -1.39 6.54
N TYR A 96 1.43 -1.47 5.24
CA TYR A 96 2.06 -0.61 4.25
C TYR A 96 1.75 0.87 4.53
N TYR A 97 0.47 1.28 4.61
CA TYR A 97 0.12 2.68 4.89
C TYR A 97 0.59 3.14 6.26
N LEU A 98 0.51 2.27 7.27
CA LEU A 98 1.05 2.56 8.59
C LEU A 98 2.57 2.82 8.53
N THR A 99 3.31 2.04 7.74
CA THR A 99 4.74 2.26 7.50
C THR A 99 4.98 3.61 6.87
N GLN A 100 4.22 4.00 5.85
CA GLN A 100 4.43 5.27 5.16
C GLN A 100 4.23 6.48 6.09
N LEU A 101 3.18 6.45 6.92
CA LEU A 101 2.97 7.47 7.96
C LEU A 101 4.14 7.52 8.94
N ARG A 102 4.61 6.36 9.38
CA ARG A 102 5.72 6.21 10.33
C ARG A 102 7.07 6.62 9.77
N ALA A 103 7.30 6.34 8.49
CA ALA A 103 8.51 6.72 7.76
C ALA A 103 8.55 8.23 7.54
N ALA A 104 7.44 8.85 7.13
CA ALA A 104 7.35 10.30 6.99
C ALA A 104 7.64 11.01 8.32
N ASP A 105 7.07 10.51 9.41
CA ASP A 105 7.30 11.02 10.76
C ASP A 105 8.76 10.87 11.20
N PHE A 106 9.34 9.68 10.97
CA PHE A 106 10.74 9.41 11.26
C PHE A 106 11.69 10.32 10.47
N ASN A 107 11.42 10.52 9.19
CA ASN A 107 12.21 11.37 8.29
C ASN A 107 12.10 12.86 8.62
N ALA A 108 10.95 13.28 9.17
CA ALA A 108 10.75 14.64 9.65
C ALA A 108 11.35 14.85 11.06
N SER A 109 11.63 13.77 11.79
CA SER A 109 12.35 13.81 13.06
C SER A 109 13.86 13.94 12.85
N THR A 110 14.60 14.37 13.88
CA THR A 110 16.07 14.38 13.87
C THR A 110 16.69 13.00 14.17
N LEU A 111 15.87 11.96 14.36
CA LEU A 111 16.29 10.64 14.83
C LEU A 111 16.79 9.71 13.72
N GLY A 112 16.53 10.03 12.46
CA GLY A 112 17.08 9.27 11.34
C GLY A 112 16.38 9.52 10.02
N HIS A 113 16.60 8.59 9.10
CA HIS A 113 16.08 8.64 7.76
C HIS A 113 15.77 7.23 7.25
N PHE A 114 14.68 7.09 6.52
CA PHE A 114 14.19 5.86 5.92
C PHE A 114 13.79 6.15 4.47
N ASN A 115 14.31 5.33 3.56
CA ASN A 115 13.92 5.32 2.16
C ASN A 115 13.23 4.01 1.84
N ASN A 116 12.21 4.08 0.98
CA ASN A 116 11.55 2.89 0.45
C ASN A 116 12.56 2.05 -0.35
N ASP A 117 12.59 0.76 -0.07
CA ASP A 117 13.28 -0.23 -0.89
C ASP A 117 12.35 -0.78 -1.99
N GLU A 118 12.85 -1.70 -2.80
CA GLU A 118 12.08 -2.35 -3.85
C GLU A 118 10.83 -3.06 -3.33
N THR A 119 10.91 -3.64 -2.11
CA THR A 119 9.78 -4.33 -1.49
C THR A 119 8.68 -3.33 -1.11
N ALA A 120 9.04 -2.17 -0.56
CA ALA A 120 8.10 -1.12 -0.24
C ALA A 120 7.40 -0.59 -1.51
N ASN A 121 8.13 -0.42 -2.62
CA ASN A 121 7.56 0.01 -3.90
C ASN A 121 6.60 -1.05 -4.48
N MET A 122 6.97 -2.33 -4.44
CA MET A 122 6.09 -3.44 -4.85
C MET A 122 4.81 -3.48 -3.99
N LEU A 123 4.93 -3.26 -2.67
CA LEU A 123 3.79 -3.23 -1.76
C LEU A 123 2.87 -2.03 -1.98
N GLU A 124 3.41 -0.88 -2.41
CA GLU A 124 2.61 0.29 -2.80
C GLU A 124 1.66 -0.07 -3.95
N GLU A 125 2.23 -0.57 -5.04
CA GLU A 125 1.49 -0.99 -6.22
C GLU A 125 0.50 -2.10 -5.90
N SER A 126 0.93 -3.10 -5.12
CA SER A 126 0.09 -4.22 -4.72
C SER A 126 -1.07 -3.79 -3.83
N SER A 127 -0.82 -2.90 -2.87
CA SER A 127 -1.86 -2.37 -1.99
C SER A 127 -2.88 -1.57 -2.78
N TYR A 128 -2.42 -0.71 -3.69
CA TYR A 128 -3.32 0.02 -4.58
C TYR A 128 -4.14 -0.92 -5.47
N LEU A 129 -3.52 -1.87 -6.16
CA LEU A 129 -4.18 -2.78 -7.11
C LEU A 129 -5.29 -3.61 -6.45
N PHE A 130 -5.04 -4.05 -5.21
CA PHE A 130 -5.99 -4.81 -4.43
C PHE A 130 -7.10 -3.95 -3.85
N LEU A 131 -6.75 -2.88 -3.12
CA LEU A 131 -7.72 -2.08 -2.38
C LEU A 131 -8.61 -1.26 -3.33
N SER A 132 -8.08 -0.78 -4.45
CA SER A 132 -8.85 -0.04 -5.45
C SER A 132 -9.98 -0.86 -6.08
N ALA A 133 -10.00 -2.20 -5.99
CA ALA A 133 -11.12 -3.00 -6.48
C ALA A 133 -12.43 -2.74 -5.70
N ASP A 134 -12.34 -2.31 -4.44
CA ASP A 134 -13.45 -1.93 -3.58
C ASP A 134 -13.08 -0.67 -2.77
N VAL A 135 -13.54 0.49 -3.24
CA VAL A 135 -13.28 1.80 -2.62
C VAL A 135 -13.72 1.85 -1.15
N ALA A 136 -14.79 1.15 -0.76
CA ALA A 136 -15.22 1.11 0.63
C ALA A 136 -14.22 0.32 1.50
N ASN A 137 -13.68 -0.77 0.97
CA ASN A 137 -12.60 -1.52 1.62
C ASN A 137 -11.31 -0.69 1.70
N TYR A 138 -10.95 0.02 0.63
CA TYR A 138 -9.80 0.91 0.61
C TYR A 138 -9.91 1.98 1.70
N HIS A 139 -11.04 2.69 1.74
CA HIS A 139 -11.33 3.67 2.79
C HIS A 139 -11.16 3.07 4.19
N ARG A 140 -11.74 1.89 4.44
CA ARG A 140 -11.67 1.22 5.74
C ARG A 140 -10.23 0.88 6.15
N VAL A 141 -9.43 0.33 5.24
CA VAL A 141 -8.03 -0.05 5.52
C VAL A 141 -7.17 1.18 5.77
N LEU A 142 -7.30 2.21 4.93
CA LEU A 142 -6.56 3.47 5.08
C LEU A 142 -6.93 4.18 6.40
N LYS A 143 -8.23 4.28 6.69
CA LYS A 143 -8.72 4.87 7.94
C LYS A 143 -8.15 4.15 9.14
N MET A 144 -8.14 2.82 9.12
CA MET A 144 -7.60 2.05 10.23
C MET A 144 -6.10 2.30 10.43
N ALA A 145 -5.31 2.44 9.37
CA ALA A 145 -3.89 2.78 9.46
C ALA A 145 -3.68 4.17 10.08
N ILE A 146 -4.46 5.16 9.64
CA ILE A 146 -4.43 6.53 10.18
C ILE A 146 -4.85 6.54 11.65
N ASP A 147 -6.01 5.96 11.98
CA ASP A 147 -6.52 5.89 13.35
C ASP A 147 -5.52 5.20 14.29
N TYR A 148 -4.87 4.12 13.84
CA TYR A 148 -3.86 3.42 14.61
C TYR A 148 -2.61 4.29 14.80
N TYR A 149 -2.12 4.92 13.73
CA TYR A 149 -1.00 5.86 13.78
C TYR A 149 -1.26 6.99 14.79
N GLU A 150 -2.45 7.58 14.80
CA GLU A 150 -2.79 8.70 15.67
C GLU A 150 -2.93 8.28 17.13
N LYS A 151 -3.64 7.19 17.40
CA LYS A 151 -4.01 6.76 18.77
C LYS A 151 -2.89 6.07 19.52
N GLU A 152 -2.09 5.24 18.85
CA GLU A 152 -1.11 4.41 19.55
C GLU A 152 0.16 5.22 19.88
N PRO A 153 0.65 5.15 21.12
CA PRO A 153 1.85 5.87 21.53
C PRO A 153 3.09 5.28 20.85
N TYR A 154 3.96 6.18 20.37
CA TYR A 154 5.19 5.83 19.67
C TYR A 154 6.25 5.31 20.64
N THR A 155 6.26 4.01 20.92
CA THR A 155 7.23 3.47 21.87
C THR A 155 8.67 3.52 21.34
N TYR A 156 8.87 3.48 20.02
CA TYR A 156 10.22 3.55 19.45
C TYR A 156 10.81 4.96 19.59
N LEU A 157 10.22 5.99 18.99
CA LEU A 157 10.83 7.33 18.98
C LEU A 157 10.92 7.97 20.36
N VAL A 158 9.90 7.77 21.21
CA VAL A 158 9.91 8.28 22.61
C VAL A 158 11.01 7.60 23.45
N LYS A 159 11.39 6.36 23.13
CA LYS A 159 12.50 5.67 23.80
C LYS A 159 13.84 6.34 23.51
N TYR A 160 14.04 6.87 22.29
CA TYR A 160 15.29 7.51 21.88
C TYR A 160 15.32 9.02 22.15
N ASP A 161 14.17 9.69 22.10
CA ASP A 161 14.00 11.10 22.47
C ASP A 161 12.71 11.30 23.29
N LYS A 162 12.88 11.60 24.58
CA LYS A 162 11.76 11.83 25.51
C LYS A 162 10.98 13.11 25.22
N THR A 163 11.54 14.03 24.43
CA THR A 163 10.91 15.29 24.04
C THR A 163 10.15 15.17 22.71
N TYR A 164 10.26 14.01 22.05
CA TYR A 164 9.64 13.74 20.77
C TYR A 164 8.14 14.00 20.78
N LYS A 165 7.67 14.64 19.70
CA LYS A 165 6.26 14.84 19.37
C LYS A 165 6.03 14.36 17.94
N LYS A 166 4.89 13.69 17.72
CA LYS A 166 4.46 13.26 16.38
C LYS A 166 4.45 14.44 15.41
N GLN A 167 5.06 14.24 14.26
CA GLN A 167 5.06 15.23 13.19
C GLN A 167 3.70 15.24 12.46
N PRO A 168 3.25 16.37 11.93
CA PRO A 168 1.97 16.48 11.22
C PRO A 168 2.06 15.87 9.79
N VAL A 169 2.32 14.57 9.69
CA VAL A 169 2.59 13.89 8.41
C VAL A 169 1.39 13.15 7.83
N VAL A 170 0.24 13.23 8.49
CA VAL A 170 -0.99 12.53 8.09
C VAL A 170 -1.72 13.21 6.94
N GLU A 171 -1.43 14.50 6.66
CA GLU A 171 -2.21 15.37 5.76
C GLU A 171 -2.51 14.71 4.40
N ARG A 172 -1.48 14.20 3.72
CA ARG A 172 -1.63 13.52 2.40
C ARG A 172 -2.58 12.32 2.47
N TYR A 173 -2.50 11.52 3.53
CA TYR A 173 -3.32 10.31 3.68
C TYR A 173 -4.73 10.63 4.17
N CYS A 174 -4.91 11.71 4.94
CA CYS A 174 -6.21 12.24 5.29
C CYS A 174 -6.93 12.78 4.05
N GLU A 175 -6.25 13.51 3.16
CA GLU A 175 -6.83 13.97 1.89
C GLU A 175 -7.28 12.78 1.01
N LEU A 176 -6.45 11.75 0.89
CA LEU A 176 -6.85 10.52 0.20
C LEU A 176 -8.06 9.85 0.87
N LEU A 177 -8.10 9.80 2.19
CA LEU A 177 -9.21 9.23 2.93
C LEU A 177 -10.52 9.99 2.67
N GLU A 178 -10.49 11.33 2.72
CA GLU A 178 -11.64 12.19 2.42
C GLU A 178 -12.15 11.97 1.00
N LEU A 179 -11.24 11.86 0.02
CA LEU A 179 -11.60 11.54 -1.36
C LEU A 179 -12.35 10.22 -1.46
N LEU A 180 -11.87 9.17 -0.77
CA LEU A 180 -12.53 7.86 -0.72
C LEU A 180 -13.89 7.92 0.00
N GLU A 181 -14.06 8.82 0.97
CA GLU A 181 -15.31 8.99 1.74
C GLU A 181 -16.41 9.70 0.94
N THR A 182 -16.05 10.64 0.04
CA THR A 182 -17.02 11.46 -0.71
C THR A 182 -18.02 10.66 -1.53
N LYS A 183 -17.66 9.42 -1.92
CA LYS A 183 -18.40 8.60 -2.89
C LYS A 183 -18.68 9.33 -4.21
N ASP A 184 -17.90 10.36 -4.54
CA ASP A 184 -18.04 11.08 -5.81
C ASP A 184 -17.78 10.09 -6.96
N PRO A 185 -18.73 9.89 -7.88
CA PRO A 185 -18.58 8.97 -9.00
C PRO A 185 -17.33 9.23 -9.84
N LYS A 186 -16.87 10.49 -9.94
CA LYS A 186 -15.65 10.84 -10.67
C LYS A 186 -14.39 10.34 -9.97
N VAL A 187 -14.32 10.51 -8.66
CA VAL A 187 -13.21 10.01 -7.83
C VAL A 187 -13.13 8.49 -7.92
N ILE A 188 -14.28 7.81 -7.81
CA ILE A 188 -14.36 6.36 -7.95
C ILE A 188 -13.91 5.93 -9.34
N ALA A 189 -14.37 6.59 -10.40
CA ALA A 189 -13.96 6.29 -11.77
C ALA A 189 -12.45 6.45 -11.97
N GLU A 190 -11.86 7.56 -11.51
CA GLU A 190 -10.41 7.80 -11.60
C GLU A 190 -9.58 6.71 -10.89
N ILE A 191 -10.03 6.25 -9.72
CA ILE A 191 -9.39 5.13 -9.01
C ILE A 191 -9.53 3.82 -9.80
N GLN A 192 -10.70 3.53 -10.37
CA GLN A 192 -10.87 2.34 -11.19
C GLN A 192 -10.03 2.40 -12.47
N ASP A 193 -9.94 3.56 -13.11
CA ASP A 193 -9.20 3.75 -14.35
C ASP A 193 -7.70 3.52 -14.12
N GLY A 194 -7.13 4.08 -13.04
CA GLY A 194 -5.74 3.83 -12.67
C GLY A 194 -5.47 2.34 -12.38
N ARG A 195 -6.41 1.65 -11.73
CA ARG A 195 -6.34 0.19 -11.54
C ARG A 195 -6.34 -0.55 -12.87
N GLN A 196 -7.24 -0.22 -13.79
CA GLN A 196 -7.32 -0.86 -15.10
C GLN A 196 -6.07 -0.64 -15.95
N GLU A 197 -5.47 0.55 -15.86
CA GLU A 197 -4.20 0.85 -16.52
C GLU A 197 -3.07 -0.06 -15.99
N MET A 198 -2.99 -0.26 -14.67
CA MET A 198 -2.02 -1.20 -14.09
C MET A 198 -2.26 -2.65 -14.53
N ILE A 199 -3.52 -3.10 -14.53
CA ILE A 199 -3.88 -4.45 -15.01
C ILE A 199 -3.47 -4.65 -16.46
N LYS A 200 -3.72 -3.64 -17.30
CA LYS A 200 -3.34 -3.66 -18.71
C LYS A 200 -1.82 -3.84 -18.85
N ARG A 201 -1.03 -3.04 -18.13
CA ARG A 201 0.44 -3.15 -18.12
C ARG A 201 0.88 -4.54 -17.66
N ILE A 202 0.35 -5.06 -16.55
CA ILE A 202 0.66 -6.41 -16.04
C ILE A 202 0.41 -7.48 -17.11
N ASN A 203 -0.71 -7.40 -17.84
CA ASN A 203 -1.03 -8.35 -18.90
C ASN A 203 -0.10 -8.20 -20.12
N GLU A 204 0.23 -6.97 -20.53
CA GLU A 204 1.20 -6.73 -21.61
C GLU A 204 2.57 -7.33 -21.29
N TYR A 205 3.06 -7.13 -20.06
CA TYR A 205 4.30 -7.76 -19.59
C TYR A 205 4.19 -9.28 -19.56
N TYR A 206 3.08 -9.84 -19.06
CA TYR A 206 2.88 -11.28 -19.03
C TYR A 206 2.98 -11.94 -20.42
N GLU A 207 2.32 -11.36 -21.43
CA GLU A 207 2.37 -11.88 -22.80
C GLU A 207 3.76 -11.73 -23.44
N ALA A 208 4.46 -10.62 -23.16
CA ALA A 208 5.83 -10.40 -23.62
C ALA A 208 6.82 -11.40 -22.99
N SER A 209 6.70 -11.69 -21.69
CA SER A 209 7.55 -12.67 -21.01
C SER A 209 7.23 -14.09 -21.47
N LYS A 210 5.95 -14.45 -21.63
CA LYS A 210 5.54 -15.79 -22.12
C LYS A 210 6.16 -16.12 -23.48
N SER A 211 6.14 -15.17 -24.41
CA SER A 211 6.72 -15.35 -25.76
C SER A 211 8.26 -15.40 -25.80
N ALA A 212 8.93 -14.99 -24.71
CA ALA A 212 10.37 -15.11 -24.56
C ALA A 212 10.83 -16.48 -24.02
N PHE A 213 9.95 -17.23 -23.35
CA PHE A 213 10.23 -18.57 -22.80
C PHE A 213 9.78 -19.73 -23.71
N GLU A 214 8.90 -19.48 -24.67
CA GLU A 214 8.46 -20.47 -25.67
C GLU A 214 9.38 -20.56 -26.91
N LYS A 215 10.57 -19.93 -26.87
CA LYS A 215 11.63 -20.04 -27.89
C LYS A 215 12.83 -20.81 -27.37
#